data_AF-A0A0F9P6S8-F1
#
_entry.id   AF-A0A0F9P6S8-F1
#
_cell.length_a   1.000
_cell.length_b   1.000
_cell.length_c   1.000
_cell.angle_alpha   90.00
_cell.angle_beta   90.00
_cell.angle_gamma   90.00
#
_symmetry.space_group_name_H-M   'P 1'
#
loop_
_entity.id
_entity.type
_entity.pdbx_description
1 polymer ?
#
loop_
_entity_poly.entity_id
_entity_poly.type
_entity_poly.pdbx_seq_one_letter_code
_entity_poly.pdbx_strand_id
1 'polypeptide(L)'
;MTSNKIEKKVRDKIVHIAFSEDEKNEIKDFADISGTTSSEWIRQSIRERIRRIKNPESNQSQYSPELLKKISADTQKILELQREKENRIEIYENLLETSEAIQDEYKRLKEKGLMADLSEEQEIIKKLLTGHKSLTPKQISDMTKIESNKVSFIITNRDFFKLNITTGRYSKR
;
A
#
# COMPACT_ATOMS: atom_id res chain seq x y z
N MET A 1 57.87 12.99 0.37
CA MET A 1 58.56 11.69 0.28
C MET A 1 57.75 10.68 1.05
N THR A 2 57.00 9.86 0.31
CA THR A 2 56.11 8.80 0.82
C THR A 2 56.96 7.60 1.22
N SER A 3 57.09 7.34 2.52
CA SER A 3 57.68 6.10 3.01
C SER A 3 56.71 4.95 2.77
N ASN A 4 56.97 4.15 1.74
CA ASN A 4 56.37 2.84 1.52
C ASN A 4 56.63 1.96 2.75
N LYS A 5 55.61 1.81 3.62
CA LYS A 5 55.59 0.72 4.61
C LYS A 5 55.41 -0.58 3.85
N ILE A 6 56.51 -1.30 3.67
CA ILE A 6 56.51 -2.69 3.21
C ILE A 6 55.72 -3.50 4.26
N GLU A 7 54.49 -3.87 3.93
CA GLU A 7 53.75 -4.89 4.66
C GLU A 7 54.58 -6.18 4.63
N LYS A 8 55.23 -6.51 5.76
CA LYS A 8 55.80 -7.83 5.98
C LYS A 8 54.67 -8.84 5.84
N LYS A 9 54.59 -9.53 4.69
CA LYS A 9 53.81 -10.76 4.53
C LYS A 9 54.14 -11.67 5.72
N VAL A 10 53.19 -11.80 6.64
CA VAL A 10 53.29 -12.71 7.77
C VAL A 10 53.40 -14.10 7.17
N ARG A 11 54.59 -14.72 7.26
CA ARG A 11 54.75 -16.13 6.87
C ARG A 11 53.84 -16.96 7.77
N ASP A 12 53.01 -17.80 7.18
CA ASP A 12 52.24 -18.79 7.93
C ASP A 12 53.22 -19.63 8.76
N LYS A 13 53.10 -19.53 10.08
CA LYS A 13 53.89 -20.36 11.00
C LYS A 13 53.25 -21.73 11.03
N ILE A 14 53.99 -22.74 10.56
CA ILE A 14 53.56 -24.14 10.64
C ILE A 14 53.68 -24.60 12.09
N VAL A 15 52.60 -25.17 12.63
CA VAL A 15 52.54 -25.75 13.97
C VAL A 15 52.24 -27.22 13.81
N HIS A 16 53.08 -28.08 14.39
CA HIS A 16 52.86 -29.52 14.44
C HIS A 16 52.19 -29.87 15.78
N ILE A 17 51.03 -30.53 15.72
CA ILE A 17 50.27 -30.98 16.88
C ILE A 17 50.04 -32.48 16.70
N ALA A 18 50.29 -33.25 17.75
CA ALA A 18 50.02 -34.68 17.76
C ALA A 18 48.60 -34.93 18.30
N PHE A 19 47.87 -35.77 17.60
CA PHE A 19 46.55 -36.28 17.99
C PHE A 19 46.59 -37.81 17.93
N SER A 20 45.84 -38.46 18.81
CA SER A 20 45.55 -39.89 18.69
C SER A 20 44.75 -40.17 17.41
N GLU A 21 44.71 -41.44 16.97
CA GLU A 21 43.94 -41.81 15.77
C GLU A 21 42.43 -41.57 15.96
N ASP A 22 41.90 -41.78 17.16
CA ASP A 22 40.49 -41.52 17.47
C ASP A 22 40.18 -40.01 17.37
N GLU A 23 41.02 -39.15 17.96
CA GLU A 23 40.86 -37.69 17.85
C GLU A 23 40.96 -37.20 16.39
N LYS A 24 41.84 -37.80 15.57
CA LYS A 24 41.92 -37.45 14.15
C LYS A 24 40.63 -37.76 13.40
N ASN A 25 40.02 -38.90 13.70
CA ASN A 25 38.75 -39.30 13.10
C ASN A 25 37.64 -38.34 13.52
N GLU A 26 37.53 -38.02 14.81
CA GLU A 26 36.54 -37.04 15.30
C GLU A 26 36.72 -35.66 14.67
N ILE A 27 37.96 -35.16 14.60
CA ILE A 27 38.26 -33.86 13.96
C ILE A 27 37.83 -33.88 12.50
N LYS A 28 38.05 -34.99 11.78
CA LYS A 28 37.64 -35.13 10.39
C LYS A 28 36.12 -35.10 10.25
N ASP A 29 35.41 -35.85 11.08
CA ASP A 29 33.94 -35.90 11.06
C ASP A 29 33.33 -34.52 11.32
N PHE A 30 33.83 -33.78 12.32
CA PHE A 30 33.33 -32.43 12.60
C PHE A 30 33.71 -31.40 11.53
N ALA A 31 34.88 -31.56 10.91
CA ALA A 31 35.31 -30.71 9.80
C ALA A 31 34.39 -30.92 8.58
N ASP A 32 34.07 -32.18 8.26
CA ASP A 32 33.19 -32.56 7.15
C ASP A 32 31.75 -32.06 7.37
N ILE A 33 31.18 -32.24 8.58
CA ILE A 33 29.85 -31.70 8.95
C ILE A 33 29.81 -30.17 8.78
N SER A 34 30.91 -29.49 9.12
CA SER A 34 31.01 -28.03 9.06
C SER A 34 31.39 -27.50 7.67
N GLY A 35 31.64 -28.39 6.69
CA GLY A 35 32.07 -28.02 5.33
C GLY A 35 33.45 -27.32 5.29
N THR A 36 34.35 -27.68 6.20
CA THR A 36 35.68 -27.07 6.35
C THR A 36 36.80 -28.10 6.35
N THR A 37 38.07 -27.68 6.20
CA THR A 37 39.21 -28.60 6.36
C THR A 37 39.54 -28.81 7.84
N SER A 38 40.12 -29.95 8.19
CA SER A 38 40.55 -30.25 9.57
C SER A 38 41.43 -29.14 10.15
N SER A 39 42.35 -28.59 9.36
CA SER A 39 43.20 -27.47 9.77
C SER A 39 42.41 -26.20 10.07
N GLU A 40 41.39 -25.89 9.27
CA GLU A 40 40.54 -24.71 9.49
C GLU A 40 39.65 -24.91 10.71
N TRP A 41 39.07 -26.09 10.85
CA TRP A 41 38.29 -26.46 12.02
C TRP A 41 39.10 -26.32 13.31
N ILE A 42 40.34 -26.84 13.35
CA ILE A 42 41.25 -26.68 14.50
C ILE A 42 41.52 -25.20 14.79
N ARG A 43 41.78 -24.38 13.76
CA ARG A 43 42.01 -22.93 13.95
C ARG A 43 40.80 -22.24 14.55
N GLN A 44 39.59 -22.57 14.10
CA GLN A 44 38.35 -22.00 14.63
C GLN A 44 38.10 -22.43 16.06
N SER A 45 38.28 -23.72 16.37
CA SER A 45 38.15 -24.27 17.72
C SER A 45 39.12 -23.61 18.70
N ILE A 46 40.38 -23.39 18.31
CA ILE A 46 41.36 -22.66 19.14
C ILE A 46 40.92 -21.20 19.36
N ARG A 47 40.50 -20.49 18.30
CA ARG A 47 40.05 -19.09 18.42
C ARG A 47 38.84 -18.97 19.34
N GLU A 48 37.88 -19.88 19.20
CA GLU A 48 36.67 -19.92 20.02
C GLU A 48 37.01 -20.24 21.48
N ARG A 49 37.92 -21.17 21.75
CA ARG A 49 38.41 -21.44 23.10
C ARG A 49 39.10 -20.22 23.71
N ILE A 50 39.96 -19.53 22.95
CA ILE A 50 40.60 -18.28 23.39
C ILE A 50 39.55 -17.19 23.66
N ARG A 51 38.53 -17.06 22.81
CA ARG A 51 37.44 -16.09 22.96
C ARG A 51 36.66 -16.33 24.25
N ARG A 52 36.34 -17.59 24.58
CA ARG A 52 35.63 -17.98 25.81
C ARG A 52 36.46 -17.73 27.06
N ILE A 53 37.77 -17.96 27.01
CA ILE A 53 38.68 -17.66 28.14
C ILE A 53 38.80 -16.14 28.34
N LYS A 54 38.87 -15.36 27.25
CA LYS A 54 39.00 -13.90 27.33
C LYS A 54 37.69 -13.21 27.74
N ASN A 55 36.54 -13.79 27.41
CA ASN A 55 35.22 -13.23 27.71
C ASN A 55 34.34 -14.28 28.41
N PRO A 56 34.65 -14.66 29.66
CA PRO A 56 33.91 -15.70 30.38
C PRO A 56 32.43 -15.34 30.62
N GLU A 57 32.11 -14.04 30.68
CA GLU A 57 30.74 -13.54 30.91
C GLU A 57 29.81 -13.68 29.69
N SER A 58 30.36 -13.87 28.47
CA SER A 58 29.56 -13.92 27.24
C SER A 58 28.69 -15.18 27.11
N ASN A 59 28.91 -16.20 27.94
CA ASN A 59 28.11 -17.45 27.93
C ASN A 59 27.17 -17.57 29.14
N GLN A 60 27.05 -16.51 29.95
CA GLN A 60 26.05 -16.40 31.03
C GLN A 60 25.10 -15.23 30.83
N SER A 61 24.75 -14.90 29.59
CA SER A 61 23.53 -14.15 29.33
C SER A 61 22.32 -15.08 29.53
N GLN A 62 22.09 -15.55 30.75
CA GLN A 62 20.75 -15.89 31.18
C GLN A 62 19.97 -14.57 31.12
N TYR A 63 19.36 -14.29 29.97
CA TYR A 63 18.37 -13.23 29.87
C TYR A 63 17.41 -13.41 31.04
N SER A 64 17.25 -12.38 31.88
CA SER A 64 16.40 -12.50 33.04
C SER A 64 14.99 -12.94 32.58
N PRO A 65 14.31 -13.84 33.29
CA PRO A 65 12.97 -14.30 32.90
C PRO A 65 11.98 -13.13 32.67
N GLU A 66 12.19 -12.02 33.36
CA GLU A 66 11.45 -10.76 33.18
C GLU A 66 11.73 -10.09 31.83
N LEU A 67 12.99 -10.05 31.39
CA LEU A 67 13.38 -9.52 30.09
C LEU A 67 12.83 -10.38 28.95
N LEU A 68 12.86 -11.71 29.08
CA LEU A 68 12.27 -12.63 28.09
C LEU A 68 10.76 -12.46 27.99
N LYS A 69 10.07 -12.31 29.13
CA LYS A 69 8.62 -11.98 29.14
C LYS A 69 8.34 -10.65 28.45
N LYS A 70 9.14 -9.62 28.72
CA LYS A 70 9.00 -8.32 28.06
C LYS A 70 9.21 -8.42 26.54
N ILE A 71 10.26 -9.10 26.09
CA ILE A 71 10.53 -9.34 24.67
C ILE A 71 9.36 -10.09 24.02
N SER A 72 8.80 -11.10 24.70
CA SER A 72 7.66 -11.85 24.16
C SER A 72 6.40 -10.97 24.00
N ALA A 73 6.11 -10.12 24.98
CA ALA A 73 4.98 -9.20 24.94
C ALA A 73 5.18 -8.12 23.86
N ASP A 74 6.38 -7.57 23.77
CA ASP A 74 6.73 -6.58 22.73
C ASP A 74 6.64 -7.21 21.32
N THR A 75 7.04 -8.48 21.17
CA THR A 75 6.92 -9.21 19.90
C THR A 75 5.46 -9.45 19.51
N GLN A 76 4.60 -9.83 20.46
CA GLN A 76 3.16 -9.98 20.22
C GLN A 76 2.54 -8.65 19.79
N LYS A 77 2.89 -7.55 20.47
CA LYS A 77 2.42 -6.21 20.13
C LYS A 77 2.86 -5.79 18.73
N ILE A 78 4.09 -6.12 18.32
CA ILE A 78 4.57 -5.85 16.96
C ILE A 78 3.76 -6.63 15.93
N LEU A 79 3.44 -7.91 16.19
CA LEU A 79 2.63 -8.73 15.29
C LEU A 79 1.19 -8.19 15.16
N GLU A 80 0.59 -7.73 16.27
CA GLU A 80 -0.72 -7.08 16.25
C GLU A 80 -0.71 -5.80 15.39
N LEU A 81 0.31 -4.94 15.58
CA LEU A 81 0.47 -3.72 14.78
C LEU A 81 0.70 -4.02 13.29
N GLN A 82 1.41 -5.10 12.96
CA GLN A 82 1.57 -5.53 11.57
C GLN A 82 0.24 -5.95 10.94
N ARG A 83 -0.57 -6.75 11.64
CA ARG A 83 -1.92 -7.11 11.17
C ARG A 83 -2.82 -5.90 10.99
N GLU A 84 -2.77 -4.95 11.93
CA GLU A 84 -3.56 -3.72 11.81
C GLU A 84 -3.12 -2.88 10.60
N LYS A 85 -1.81 -2.82 10.31
CA LYS A 85 -1.28 -2.17 9.12
C LYS A 85 -1.78 -2.84 7.84
N GLU A 86 -1.75 -4.16 7.77
CA GLU A 86 -2.25 -4.92 6.61
C GLU A 86 -3.74 -4.67 6.38
N ASN A 87 -4.55 -4.76 7.43
CA ASN A 87 -5.98 -4.44 7.35
C ASN A 87 -6.25 -3.01 6.86
N ARG A 88 -5.45 -2.03 7.32
CA ARG A 88 -5.58 -0.65 6.85
C ARG A 88 -5.25 -0.51 5.36
N ILE A 89 -4.24 -1.23 4.86
CA ILE A 89 -3.88 -1.23 3.44
C ILE A 89 -5.05 -1.76 2.60
N GLU A 90 -5.64 -2.90 2.99
CA GLU A 90 -6.80 -3.48 2.30
C GLU A 90 -8.00 -2.52 2.27
N ILE A 91 -8.27 -1.82 3.39
CA ILE A 91 -9.32 -0.79 3.43
C ILE A 91 -9.01 0.35 2.44
N TYR A 92 -7.76 0.80 2.35
CA TYR A 92 -7.38 1.87 1.41
C TYR A 92 -7.54 1.43 -0.05
N GLU A 93 -7.17 0.20 -0.39
CA GLU A 93 -7.35 -0.34 -1.75
C GLU A 93 -8.83 -0.40 -2.12
N ASN A 94 -9.68 -0.91 -1.23
CA ASN A 94 -11.14 -0.94 -1.42
C ASN A 94 -11.73 0.46 -1.57
N LEU A 95 -11.25 1.44 -0.79
CA LEU A 95 -11.70 2.83 -0.90
C LEU A 95 -11.30 3.48 -2.23
N LEU A 96 -10.09 3.18 -2.73
CA LEU A 96 -9.63 3.66 -4.04
C LEU A 96 -10.49 3.08 -5.16
N GLU A 97 -10.71 1.76 -5.16
CA GLU A 97 -11.57 1.09 -6.16
C GLU A 97 -13.00 1.65 -6.13
N THR A 98 -13.56 1.82 -4.93
CA THR A 98 -14.91 2.40 -4.76
C THR A 98 -14.95 3.84 -5.26
N SER A 99 -13.91 4.65 -5.00
CA SER A 99 -13.83 6.03 -5.47
C SER A 99 -13.72 6.11 -7.00
N GLU A 100 -12.93 5.24 -7.62
CA GLU A 100 -12.82 5.14 -9.08
C GLU A 100 -14.16 4.75 -9.70
N ALA A 101 -14.85 3.75 -9.14
CA ALA A 101 -16.18 3.35 -9.60
C ALA A 101 -17.21 4.50 -9.48
N ILE A 102 -17.17 5.27 -8.40
CA ILE A 102 -18.03 6.46 -8.24
C ILE A 102 -17.69 7.53 -9.28
N GLN A 103 -16.41 7.78 -9.56
CA GLN A 103 -16.00 8.75 -10.57
C GLN A 103 -16.43 8.35 -11.97
N ASP A 104 -16.28 7.07 -12.31
CA ASP A 104 -16.73 6.52 -13.59
C ASP A 104 -18.24 6.62 -13.75
N GLU A 105 -19.00 6.29 -12.70
CA GLU A 105 -20.45 6.43 -12.73
C GLU A 105 -20.87 7.90 -12.82
N TYR A 106 -20.21 8.80 -12.11
CA TYR A 106 -20.45 10.25 -12.22
C TYR A 106 -20.17 10.76 -13.64
N LYS A 107 -19.08 10.31 -14.27
CA LYS A 107 -18.74 10.66 -15.66
C LYS A 107 -19.81 10.15 -16.62
N ARG A 108 -20.27 8.91 -16.48
CA ARG A 108 -21.37 8.34 -17.27
C ARG A 108 -22.67 9.12 -17.09
N LEU A 109 -23.02 9.49 -15.86
CA LEU A 109 -24.22 10.28 -15.57
C LEU A 109 -24.12 11.70 -16.13
N LYS A 110 -22.93 12.29 -16.13
CA LYS A 110 -22.65 13.59 -16.75
C LYS A 110 -22.78 13.52 -18.28
N GLU A 111 -22.22 12.48 -18.91
CA GLU A 111 -22.35 12.22 -20.36
C GLU A 111 -23.81 11.99 -20.77
N LYS A 112 -24.58 11.28 -19.94
CA LYS A 112 -26.04 11.10 -20.12
C LYS A 112 -26.86 12.35 -19.84
N GLY A 113 -26.25 13.45 -19.39
CA GLY A 113 -26.93 14.71 -19.07
C GLY A 113 -27.74 14.71 -17.77
N LEU A 114 -27.66 13.63 -16.98
CA LEU A 114 -28.36 13.49 -15.69
C LEU A 114 -27.70 14.31 -14.57
N MET A 115 -26.39 14.52 -14.66
CA MET A 115 -25.56 15.29 -13.73
C MET A 115 -24.92 16.53 -14.37
N ALA A 116 -25.36 16.91 -15.57
CA ALA A 116 -24.92 18.17 -16.16
C ALA A 116 -25.48 19.33 -15.34
N ASP A 117 -24.65 20.34 -15.05
CA ASP A 117 -25.12 21.59 -14.46
C ASP A 117 -25.92 22.35 -15.52
N LEU A 118 -27.23 22.10 -15.55
CA LEU A 118 -28.18 22.68 -16.51
C LEU A 118 -28.76 24.01 -16.00
N SER A 119 -28.07 24.69 -15.08
CA SER A 119 -28.56 25.91 -14.45
C SER A 119 -28.75 27.05 -15.46
N GLU A 120 -27.86 27.17 -16.45
CA GLU A 120 -27.97 28.17 -17.52
C GLU A 120 -29.15 27.88 -18.45
N GLU A 121 -29.26 26.64 -18.95
CA GLU A 121 -30.38 26.20 -19.79
C GLU A 121 -31.71 26.33 -19.06
N GLN A 122 -31.74 26.04 -17.76
CA GLN A 122 -32.91 26.24 -16.92
C GLN A 122 -33.33 27.71 -16.88
N GLU A 123 -32.38 28.63 -16.72
CA GLU A 123 -32.69 30.07 -16.69
C GLU A 123 -33.24 30.57 -18.04
N ILE A 124 -32.68 30.07 -19.14
CA ILE A 124 -33.16 30.37 -20.50
C ILE A 124 -34.60 29.90 -20.68
N ILE A 125 -34.91 28.65 -20.31
CA ILE A 125 -36.27 28.09 -20.43
C ILE A 125 -37.25 28.87 -19.52
N LYS A 126 -36.82 29.25 -18.30
CA LYS A 126 -37.63 30.08 -17.40
C LYS A 126 -37.97 31.44 -18.02
N LYS A 127 -36.99 32.13 -18.60
CA LYS A 127 -37.20 33.43 -19.26
C LYS A 127 -38.15 33.28 -20.44
N LEU A 128 -37.98 32.24 -21.26
CA LEU A 128 -38.87 31.95 -22.39
C LEU A 128 -40.32 31.73 -21.94
N LEU A 129 -40.55 30.88 -20.95
CA LEU A 129 -41.90 30.58 -20.43
C LEU A 129 -42.50 31.72 -19.59
N THR A 130 -41.69 32.72 -19.22
CA THR A 130 -42.22 33.98 -18.64
C THR A 130 -42.76 34.89 -19.74
N GLY A 131 -42.10 34.93 -20.91
CA GLY A 131 -42.57 35.67 -22.08
C GLY A 131 -43.72 35.00 -22.85
N HIS A 132 -43.83 33.67 -22.77
CA HIS A 132 -44.85 32.88 -23.45
C HIS A 132 -45.72 32.09 -22.47
N LYS A 133 -47.05 32.28 -22.52
CA LYS A 133 -48.00 31.65 -21.58
C LYS A 133 -47.87 30.12 -21.46
N SER A 134 -47.67 29.41 -22.58
CA SER A 134 -47.51 27.95 -22.59
C SER A 134 -46.86 27.48 -23.89
N LEU A 135 -45.89 26.56 -23.82
CA LEU A 135 -45.21 26.00 -24.99
C LEU A 135 -45.04 24.48 -24.87
N THR A 136 -44.99 23.77 -26.01
CA THR A 136 -44.63 22.35 -26.04
C THR A 136 -43.10 22.16 -25.91
N PRO A 137 -42.61 20.98 -25.47
CA PRO A 137 -41.16 20.73 -25.36
C PRO A 137 -40.41 20.95 -26.69
N LYS A 138 -41.02 20.57 -27.82
CA LYS A 138 -40.45 20.80 -29.15
C LYS A 138 -40.33 22.28 -29.47
N GLN A 139 -41.36 23.08 -29.19
CA GLN A 139 -41.32 24.54 -29.39
C GLN A 139 -40.27 25.20 -28.48
N ILE A 140 -40.13 24.74 -27.23
CA ILE A 140 -39.08 25.22 -26.34
C ILE A 140 -37.71 24.90 -26.94
N SER A 141 -37.48 23.66 -27.39
CA SER A 141 -36.24 23.24 -28.05
C SER A 141 -35.92 24.08 -29.29
N ASP A 142 -36.91 24.28 -30.17
CA ASP A 142 -36.75 25.06 -31.40
C ASP A 142 -36.42 26.54 -31.11
N MET A 143 -37.03 27.13 -30.06
CA MET A 143 -36.84 28.55 -29.71
C MET A 143 -35.57 28.82 -28.90
N THR A 144 -35.16 27.90 -28.02
CA THR A 144 -33.94 28.06 -27.21
C THR A 144 -32.70 27.46 -27.86
N LYS A 145 -32.87 26.63 -28.90
CA LYS A 145 -31.83 25.79 -29.50
C LYS A 145 -31.21 24.78 -28.51
N ILE A 146 -31.88 24.51 -27.40
CA ILE A 146 -31.48 23.46 -26.45
C ILE A 146 -32.00 22.13 -26.99
N GLU A 147 -31.19 21.07 -26.93
CA GLU A 147 -31.59 19.73 -27.38
C GLU A 147 -32.88 19.25 -26.68
N SER A 148 -33.79 18.67 -27.45
CA SER A 148 -35.10 18.20 -26.97
C SER A 148 -35.02 17.28 -25.74
N ASN A 149 -33.98 16.44 -25.67
CA ASN A 149 -33.76 15.54 -24.54
C ASN A 149 -33.41 16.31 -23.25
N LYS A 150 -32.56 17.34 -23.35
CA LYS A 150 -32.20 18.22 -22.24
C LYS A 150 -33.39 19.08 -21.80
N VAL A 151 -34.16 19.61 -22.76
CA VAL A 151 -35.40 20.35 -22.47
C VAL A 151 -36.35 19.47 -21.66
N SER A 152 -36.59 18.24 -22.12
CA SER A 152 -37.44 17.26 -21.44
C SER A 152 -36.92 16.96 -20.04
N PHE A 153 -35.61 16.76 -19.87
CA PHE A 153 -35.02 16.53 -18.55
C PHE A 153 -35.23 17.71 -17.59
N ILE A 154 -34.99 18.95 -18.04
CA ILE A 154 -35.11 20.17 -17.22
C ILE A 154 -36.56 20.41 -16.78
N ILE A 155 -37.52 20.24 -17.69
CA ILE A 155 -38.95 20.53 -17.41
C ILE A 155 -39.63 19.45 -16.58
N THR A 156 -39.12 18.21 -16.59
CA THR A 156 -39.72 17.07 -15.87
C THR A 156 -39.20 16.95 -14.43
N ASN A 157 -37.95 17.36 -14.17
CA ASN A 157 -37.30 17.17 -12.86
C ASN A 157 -37.41 18.37 -11.90
N ARG A 158 -38.16 19.42 -12.21
CA ARG A 158 -38.17 20.67 -11.41
C ARG A 158 -39.60 21.15 -11.13
N ASP A 159 -39.87 21.46 -9.86
CA ASP A 159 -41.17 21.95 -9.36
C ASP A 159 -41.67 23.26 -9.96
N PHE A 160 -40.84 23.96 -10.75
CA PHE A 160 -41.12 25.27 -11.32
C PHE A 160 -42.01 25.22 -12.57
N PHE A 161 -42.11 24.06 -13.23
CA PHE A 161 -42.86 23.91 -14.47
C PHE A 161 -44.17 23.16 -14.24
N LYS A 162 -45.26 23.64 -14.85
CA LYS A 162 -46.58 23.00 -14.78
C LYS A 162 -46.92 22.40 -16.14
N LEU A 163 -47.15 21.09 -16.17
CA LEU A 163 -47.65 20.40 -17.36
C LEU A 163 -49.18 20.49 -17.41
N ASN A 164 -49.71 20.99 -18.52
CA ASN A 164 -51.10 20.79 -18.87
C ASN A 164 -51.23 19.45 -19.61
N ILE A 165 -51.77 18.45 -18.92
CA ILE A 165 -51.87 17.06 -19.38
C ILE A 165 -52.70 16.95 -20.67
N THR A 166 -53.73 17.78 -20.84
CA THR A 166 -54.63 17.76 -21.99
C THR A 166 -53.99 18.31 -23.27
N THR A 167 -53.04 19.23 -23.14
CA THR A 167 -52.41 19.92 -24.29
C THR A 167 -50.94 19.55 -24.50
N GLY A 168 -50.32 18.83 -23.57
CA GLY A 168 -48.89 18.53 -23.59
C GLY A 168 -47.99 19.77 -23.49
N ARG A 169 -48.54 20.90 -23.03
CA ARG A 169 -47.82 22.18 -22.94
C ARG A 169 -47.37 22.47 -21.51
N TYR A 170 -46.21 23.07 -21.40
CA TYR A 170 -45.62 23.53 -20.15
C TYR A 170 -45.82 25.03 -19.99
N SER A 171 -46.18 25.44 -18.78
CA SER A 171 -46.20 26.83 -18.34
C SER A 171 -45.34 27.00 -17.10
N LYS A 172 -45.02 28.25 -16.77
CA LYS A 172 -44.54 28.59 -15.43
C LYS A 172 -45.62 28.21 -14.41
N ARG A 173 -45.21 27.62 -13.30
CA ARG A 173 -46.09 27.31 -12.16
C ARG A 173 -46.41 28.58 -11.36
#